data_AF-B1Z9V9-F1
#
_entry.id   AF-B1Z9V9-F1
#
_cell.length_a   1.000
_cell.length_b   1.000
_cell.length_c   1.000
_cell.angle_alpha   90.00
_cell.angle_beta   90.00
_cell.angle_gamma   90.00
#
_symmetry.space_group_name_H-M   'P 1'
#
loop_
_entity.id
_entity.type
_entity.pdbx_description
1 polymer ?
#
loop_
_entity_poly.entity_id
_entity_poly.type
_entity_poly.pdbx_seq_one_letter_code
_entity_poly.pdbx_strand_id
1 'polypeptide(L)'
;MTEPHPSPEENPRLDPTDPQEAAYLALHAERASLEEELTLQQQRQRFGNDEQEIASAHAAEASLLKDLDRVLTLIRAAEVRRQQPKARRWQ
;
A
#
# COMPACT_ATOMS: atom_id res chain seq x y z
N MET A 1 37.78 24.63 16.05
CA MET A 1 36.51 24.21 16.64
C MET A 1 35.56 24.00 15.48
N THR A 2 35.36 22.75 15.07
CA THR A 2 34.51 22.41 13.93
C THR A 2 33.35 21.62 14.52
N GLU A 3 32.15 22.20 14.49
CA GLU A 3 30.93 21.51 14.92
C GLU A 3 30.69 20.30 14.01
N PRO A 4 30.39 19.10 14.54
CA PRO A 4 30.06 17.97 13.70
C PRO A 4 28.66 18.17 13.13
N HIS A 5 28.59 18.30 11.81
CA HIS A 5 27.37 18.26 11.02
C HIS A 5 26.66 16.91 11.29
N PRO A 6 25.37 16.87 11.68
CA PRO A 6 24.66 15.61 11.76
C PRO A 6 24.50 15.04 10.34
N SER A 7 25.10 13.87 10.10
CA SER A 7 25.01 13.17 8.82
C SER A 7 23.55 12.89 8.44
N PRO A 8 23.17 13.03 7.15
CA PRO A 8 21.81 12.79 6.66
C PRO A 8 21.47 11.28 6.52
N GLU A 9 22.16 10.40 7.24
CA GLU A 9 22.13 8.94 7.03
C GLU A 9 21.34 8.15 8.09
N GLU A 10 20.47 8.79 8.86
CA GLU A 10 19.37 8.06 9.53
C GLU A 10 18.21 7.88 8.55
N ASN A 11 18.48 7.19 7.43
CA ASN A 11 17.43 6.38 6.82
C ASN A 11 17.28 5.21 7.79
N PRO A 12 16.19 5.09 8.57
CA PRO A 12 16.03 3.95 9.43
C PRO A 12 15.98 2.75 8.49
N ARG A 13 17.05 1.96 8.48
CA ARG A 13 17.10 0.70 7.73
C ARG A 13 15.85 -0.05 8.15
N LEU A 14 14.95 -0.25 7.19
CA LEU A 14 13.72 -1.01 7.38
C LEU A 14 14.17 -2.36 7.89
N ASP A 15 13.91 -2.64 9.17
CA ASP A 15 14.25 -3.92 9.77
C ASP A 15 13.09 -4.86 9.43
N PRO A 16 13.26 -5.81 8.48
CA PRO A 16 12.19 -6.72 8.08
C PRO A 16 11.79 -7.68 9.21
N THR A 17 12.56 -7.73 10.31
CA THR A 17 12.20 -8.48 11.53
C THR A 17 11.28 -7.71 12.47
N ASP A 18 11.01 -6.41 12.26
CA ASP A 18 9.96 -5.70 12.98
C ASP A 18 8.58 -6.13 12.44
N PRO A 19 7.69 -6.74 13.27
CA PRO A 19 6.37 -7.16 12.83
C PRO A 19 5.51 -6.00 12.28
N GLN A 20 5.72 -4.76 12.75
CA GLN A 20 5.00 -3.60 12.22
C GLN A 20 5.50 -3.21 10.82
N GLU A 21 6.79 -3.34 10.56
CA GLU A 21 7.37 -3.12 9.23
C GLU A 21 6.95 -4.23 8.27
N ALA A 22 6.99 -5.49 8.70
CA ALA A 22 6.52 -6.63 7.91
C ALA A 22 5.04 -6.48 7.50
N ALA A 23 4.18 -6.05 8.43
CA ALA A 23 2.77 -5.77 8.13
C ALA A 23 2.59 -4.60 7.16
N TYR A 24 3.42 -3.55 7.28
CA TYR A 24 3.41 -2.42 6.35
C TYR A 24 3.82 -2.84 4.93
N LEU A 25 4.88 -3.64 4.80
CA LEU A 25 5.32 -4.19 3.51
C LEU A 25 4.28 -5.12 2.90
N ALA A 26 3.60 -5.94 3.73
CA ALA A 26 2.52 -6.81 3.27
C ALA A 26 1.35 -6.02 2.65
N LEU A 27 0.98 -4.87 3.23
CA LEU A 27 -0.05 -4.00 2.64
C LEU A 27 0.35 -3.45 1.26
N HIS A 28 1.63 -3.13 1.06
CA HIS A 28 2.12 -2.69 -0.27
C HIS A 28 2.18 -3.84 -1.27
N ALA A 29 2.51 -5.05 -0.82
CA ALA A 29 2.42 -6.24 -1.67
C ALA A 29 0.96 -6.51 -2.09
N GLU A 30 0.01 -6.41 -1.15
CA GLU A 30 -1.43 -6.55 -1.44
C GLU A 30 -1.90 -5.48 -2.43
N ARG A 31 -1.50 -4.21 -2.23
CA ARG A 31 -1.77 -3.13 -3.18
C ARG A 31 -1.28 -3.47 -4.59
N ALA A 32 -0.03 -3.93 -4.72
CA ALA A 32 0.54 -4.26 -6.03
C ALA A 32 -0.23 -5.38 -6.73
N SER A 33 -0.62 -6.43 -5.99
CA SER A 33 -1.45 -7.51 -6.53
C SER A 33 -2.84 -7.02 -6.98
N LEU A 34 -3.47 -6.13 -6.22
CA LEU A 34 -4.76 -5.53 -6.60
C LEU A 34 -4.63 -4.66 -7.87
N GLU A 35 -3.56 -3.88 -8.00
CA GLU A 35 -3.28 -3.06 -9.19
C GLU A 35 -3.04 -3.92 -10.45
N GLU A 36 -2.34 -5.06 -10.31
CA GLU A 36 -2.15 -6.04 -11.38
C GLU A 36 -3.49 -6.65 -11.83
N GLU A 37 -4.31 -7.10 -10.87
CA GLU A 37 -5.61 -7.71 -11.17
C GLU A 37 -6.58 -6.70 -11.79
N LEU A 38 -6.59 -5.44 -11.32
CA LEU A 38 -7.34 -4.35 -11.94
C LEU A 38 -6.95 -4.16 -13.40
N THR A 39 -5.65 -4.14 -13.68
CA THR A 39 -5.13 -4.03 -15.05
C THR A 39 -5.63 -5.18 -15.93
N LEU A 40 -5.65 -6.41 -15.40
CA LEU A 40 -6.19 -7.57 -16.11
C LEU A 40 -7.69 -7.43 -16.40
N GLN A 41 -8.50 -7.01 -15.43
CA GLN A 41 -9.95 -6.83 -15.65
C GLN A 41 -10.23 -5.72 -16.66
N GLN A 42 -9.49 -4.61 -16.62
CA GLN A 42 -9.61 -3.53 -17.61
C GLN A 42 -9.25 -3.98 -19.03
N GLN A 43 -8.23 -4.84 -19.18
CA GLN A 43 -7.90 -5.45 -20.47
C GLN A 43 -9.04 -6.35 -20.97
N ARG A 44 -9.63 -7.17 -20.10
CA ARG A 44 -10.78 -8.03 -20.45
C ARG A 44 -11.99 -7.22 -20.90
N GLN A 45 -12.29 -6.11 -20.25
CA GLN A 45 -13.38 -5.22 -20.68
C GLN A 45 -13.11 -4.61 -22.06
N ARG A 46 -11.86 -4.20 -22.33
CA ARG A 46 -11.50 -3.50 -23.58
C ARG A 46 -11.37 -4.43 -24.78
N PHE A 47 -10.94 -5.67 -24.57
CA PHE A 47 -10.57 -6.60 -25.63
C PHE A 47 -11.35 -7.92 -25.61
N GLY A 48 -12.28 -8.09 -24.66
CA GLY A 48 -13.17 -9.24 -24.60
C GLY A 48 -14.16 -9.25 -25.77
N ASN A 49 -14.61 -10.45 -26.16
CA ASN A 49 -15.59 -10.65 -27.23
C ASN A 49 -16.90 -11.27 -26.71
N ASP A 50 -16.96 -11.63 -25.42
CA ASP A 50 -18.15 -12.13 -24.75
C ASP A 50 -18.71 -11.04 -23.82
N GLU A 51 -19.94 -10.60 -24.08
CA GLU A 51 -20.63 -9.58 -23.30
C GLU A 51 -20.79 -9.97 -21.83
N GLN A 52 -20.98 -11.26 -21.54
CA GLN A 52 -21.11 -11.75 -20.18
C GLN A 52 -19.77 -11.71 -19.44
N GLU A 53 -18.67 -12.03 -20.12
CA GLU A 53 -17.32 -11.90 -19.57
C GLU A 53 -16.96 -10.43 -19.31
N ILE A 54 -17.33 -9.52 -20.22
CA ILE A 54 -17.14 -8.07 -20.04
C ILE A 54 -17.95 -7.55 -18.85
N ALA A 55 -19.22 -7.92 -18.73
CA ALA A 55 -20.06 -7.54 -17.60
C ALA A 55 -19.50 -8.06 -16.26
N SER A 56 -19.01 -9.30 -16.24
CA SER A 56 -18.32 -9.89 -15.09
C SER A 56 -17.03 -9.12 -14.74
N ALA A 57 -16.23 -8.74 -15.75
CA ALA A 57 -15.01 -7.96 -15.55
C ALA A 57 -15.30 -6.55 -14.99
N HIS A 58 -16.41 -5.92 -15.35
CA HIS A 58 -16.85 -4.66 -14.73
C HIS A 58 -17.25 -4.84 -13.25
N ALA A 59 -17.98 -5.91 -12.93
CA ALA A 59 -18.36 -6.20 -11.55
C ALA A 59 -17.13 -6.52 -10.69
N ALA A 60 -16.16 -7.27 -11.25
CA ALA A 60 -14.89 -7.58 -10.60
C ALA A 60 -14.07 -6.31 -10.35
N GLU A 61 -13.92 -5.43 -11.36
CA GLU A 61 -13.24 -4.14 -11.21
C GLU A 61 -13.85 -3.30 -10.09
N ALA A 62 -15.19 -3.20 -10.02
CA ALA A 62 -15.86 -2.44 -8.98
C ALA A 62 -15.60 -2.99 -7.57
N SER A 63 -15.40 -4.30 -7.42
CA SER A 63 -14.98 -4.91 -6.14
C SER A 63 -13.53 -4.58 -5.83
N LEU A 64 -12.63 -4.80 -6.79
CA LEU A 64 -11.19 -4.57 -6.65
C LEU A 64 -10.87 -3.11 -6.29
N LEU A 65 -11.61 -2.14 -6.84
CA LEU A 65 -11.44 -0.73 -6.49
C LEU A 65 -11.79 -0.43 -5.03
N LYS A 66 -12.79 -1.11 -4.45
CA LYS A 66 -13.13 -0.97 -3.02
C LYS A 66 -12.07 -1.58 -2.13
N ASP A 67 -11.53 -2.73 -2.53
CA ASP A 67 -10.45 -3.39 -1.81
C ASP A 67 -9.17 -2.55 -1.86
N LEU A 68 -8.86 -1.95 -3.01
CA LEU A 68 -7.74 -1.04 -3.17
C LEU A 68 -7.87 0.20 -2.27
N ASP A 69 -9.05 0.85 -2.25
CA ASP A 69 -9.31 2.00 -1.36
C ASP A 69 -9.10 1.64 0.11
N ARG A 70 -9.59 0.47 0.53
CA ARG A 70 -9.36 -0.05 1.89
C ARG A 70 -7.87 -0.22 2.18
N VAL A 71 -7.10 -0.86 1.28
CA VAL A 71 -5.66 -1.08 1.48
C VAL A 71 -4.90 0.24 1.54
N LEU A 72 -5.21 1.20 0.66
CA LEU A 72 -4.60 2.53 0.69
C LEU A 72 -4.88 3.26 2.01
N THR A 73 -6.09 3.13 2.54
CA THR A 73 -6.46 3.68 3.85
C THR A 73 -5.65 3.04 4.98
N LEU A 74 -5.44 1.71 4.94
CA LEU A 74 -4.64 1.00 5.93
C LEU A 74 -3.14 1.36 5.85
N ILE A 75 -2.60 1.48 4.64
CA ILE A 75 -1.23 1.97 4.41
C ILE A 75 -1.08 3.35 5.04
N ARG A 76 -2.01 4.27 4.77
CA ARG A 76 -1.97 5.61 5.34
C ARG A 76 -2.03 5.60 6.87
N ALA A 77 -2.87 4.77 7.46
CA ALA A 77 -2.94 4.62 8.91
C ALA A 77 -1.63 4.05 9.51
N ALA A 78 -0.97 3.13 8.81
CA ALA A 78 0.31 2.58 9.20
C ALA A 78 1.43 3.62 9.09
N GLU A 79 1.46 4.45 8.03
CA GLU A 79 2.38 5.57 7.89
C GLU A 79 2.26 6.56 9.04
N VAL A 80 1.02 6.96 9.38
CA VAL A 80 0.77 7.87 10.50
C VAL A 80 1.33 7.30 11.80
N ARG A 81 1.13 6.00 12.07
CA ARG A 81 1.70 5.34 13.26
C ARG A 81 3.23 5.32 13.26
N ARG A 82 3.86 5.14 12.10
CA ARG A 82 5.34 5.16 11.95
C ARG A 82 5.93 6.55 12.15
N GLN A 83 5.23 7.59 11.69
CA GLN A 83 5.65 8.99 11.80
C GLN A 83 5.32 9.61 13.16
N GLN A 84 4.48 8.98 13.98
CA GLN A 84 4.20 9.48 15.33
C GLN A 84 5.49 9.43 16.16
N PRO A 85 5.99 10.58 16.66
CA PRO A 85 7.13 10.59 17.55
C PRO A 85 6.81 9.77 18.80
N LYS A 86 7.69 8.83 19.17
CA LYS A 86 7.58 7.98 20.39
C LYS A 86 7.44 8.78 21.70
N ALA A 87 7.52 10.10 21.64
CA ALA A 87 7.47 11.04 22.76
C ALA A 87 6.27 12.02 22.64
N ARG A 88 5.09 11.56 23.04
CA ARG A 88 4.07 12.39 23.71
C ARG A 88 3.12 11.53 24.54
N ARG A 89 3.69 10.67 25.41
CA ARG A 89 2.98 10.29 26.63
C ARG A 89 3.11 11.48 27.58
N TRP A 90 2.10 12.33 27.64
CA TRP A 90 1.97 13.28 28.75
C TRP A 90 1.68 12.42 29.98
N GLN A 91 2.69 12.22 30.80
CA GLN A 91 2.52 11.89 32.22
C GLN A 91 2.23 13.19 32.97
#